data_AF-A0A820H8W8-F1
#
_entry.id   AF-A0A820H8W8-F1
#
_cell.length_a   1.000
_cell.length_b   1.000
_cell.length_c   1.000
_cell.angle_alpha   90.00
_cell.angle_beta   90.00
_cell.angle_gamma   90.00
#
_symmetry.space_group_name_H-M   'P 1'
#
loop_
_entity.id
_entity.type
_entity.pdbx_description
1 polymer ?
#
loop_
_entity_poly.entity_id
_entity_poly.type
_entity_poly.pdbx_seq_one_letter_code
_entity_poly.pdbx_strand_id
1 'polypeptide(L)'
;LFYRTTRYHGTKLILELLENEYLLSAIKTFCDWLAGNKRLLQMLLPISPGLWSKLALLLNFLPHEGDIIKSGLIPSTSPIHPLLIKFMETKVFVFPPPMLDEDIQLRAFQSLKVDRNHIKLNLNQLSSLNKFESTIMRICSLRRFGYYTSSLLANSQFNYDNDKSSFTAAAPSEQQQPATTTTTPTTTATAAAADPMVDEERKSRLMRDMAALRLQAEISQLENSLKNEEFSLPPYLVIDSSVLCTNLTLIQKFVQSQRFIIVIPLVVIDILDELKKEQREARDAIRWLENQFRAGNRY
;
A
#
# COMPACT_ATOMS: atom_id res chain seq x y z
N LEU A 1 -15.40 14.47 -25.54
CA LEU A 1 -14.36 13.52 -26.03
C LEU A 1 -12.97 13.80 -25.44
N PHE A 2 -12.48 15.04 -25.40
CA PHE A 2 -11.15 15.40 -24.87
C PHE A 2 -10.83 14.86 -23.46
N TYR A 3 -11.77 14.94 -22.51
CA TYR A 3 -11.61 14.37 -21.15
C TYR A 3 -11.54 12.84 -21.10
N ARG A 4 -12.17 12.14 -22.06
CA ARG A 4 -12.13 10.67 -22.15
C ARG A 4 -10.80 10.21 -22.72
N THR A 5 -10.30 10.87 -23.76
CA THR A 5 -9.00 10.55 -24.38
C THR A 5 -7.83 10.80 -23.42
N THR A 6 -7.88 11.86 -22.61
CA THR A 6 -6.86 12.14 -21.57
C THR A 6 -6.86 11.13 -20.44
N ARG A 7 -8.03 10.67 -19.97
CA ARG A 7 -8.12 9.64 -18.93
C ARG A 7 -7.52 8.30 -19.38
N TYR A 8 -7.84 7.85 -20.60
CA TYR A 8 -7.30 6.59 -21.13
C TYR A 8 -5.81 6.68 -21.50
N HIS A 9 -5.37 7.85 -21.99
CA HIS A 9 -3.94 8.11 -22.17
C HIS A 9 -3.20 8.09 -20.83
N GLY A 10 -3.81 8.62 -19.77
CA GLY A 10 -3.31 8.49 -18.39
C GLY A 10 -3.20 7.04 -17.92
N THR A 11 -4.21 6.20 -18.19
CA THR A 11 -4.15 4.76 -17.87
C THR A 11 -2.96 4.08 -18.52
N LYS A 12 -2.69 4.35 -19.80
CA LYS A 12 -1.55 3.78 -20.52
C LYS A 12 -0.21 4.20 -19.87
N LEU A 13 -0.03 5.49 -19.60
CA LEU A 13 1.19 6.02 -18.98
C LEU A 13 1.43 5.43 -17.58
N ILE A 14 0.37 5.32 -16.77
CA ILE A 14 0.47 4.71 -15.43
C ILE A 14 0.88 3.24 -15.55
N LEU A 15 0.30 2.49 -16.48
CA LEU A 15 0.66 1.07 -16.67
C LEU A 15 2.11 0.90 -17.13
N GLU A 16 2.59 1.73 -18.06
CA GLU A 16 4.00 1.70 -18.52
C GLU A 16 4.98 2.05 -17.38
N LEU A 17 4.60 2.96 -16.49
CA LEU A 17 5.39 3.27 -15.29
C LEU A 17 5.41 2.08 -14.33
N LEU A 18 4.25 1.52 -14.00
CA LEU A 18 4.12 0.40 -13.08
C LEU A 18 4.75 -0.89 -13.60
N GLU A 19 4.82 -1.08 -14.92
CA GLU A 19 5.47 -2.23 -15.55
C GLU A 19 6.96 -2.29 -15.21
N ASN A 20 7.61 -1.15 -15.00
CA ASN A 20 9.04 -1.07 -14.69
C ASN A 20 9.35 -1.07 -13.19
N GLU A 21 8.32 -1.08 -12.34
CA GLU A 21 8.43 -1.10 -10.90
C GLU A 21 8.40 -2.53 -10.35
N TYR A 22 9.27 -2.81 -9.38
CA TYR A 22 9.29 -4.11 -8.67
C TYR A 22 8.55 -4.05 -7.33
N LEU A 23 8.14 -2.87 -6.87
CA LEU A 23 7.55 -2.74 -5.53
C LEU A 23 6.13 -3.32 -5.45
N LEU A 24 5.39 -3.33 -6.56
CA LEU A 24 4.03 -3.86 -6.58
C LEU A 24 3.97 -5.34 -6.23
N SER A 25 4.96 -6.15 -6.63
CA SER A 25 4.99 -7.58 -6.29
C SER A 25 5.14 -7.77 -4.78
N ALA A 26 6.04 -7.03 -4.14
CA ALA A 26 6.23 -7.07 -2.70
C ALA A 26 4.96 -6.63 -1.95
N ILE A 27 4.37 -5.49 -2.33
CA ILE A 27 3.11 -5.00 -1.70
C ILE A 27 2.00 -6.03 -1.89
N LYS A 28 1.86 -6.60 -3.09
CA LYS A 28 0.87 -7.64 -3.40
C LYS A 28 1.06 -8.86 -2.49
N THR A 29 2.30 -9.35 -2.34
CA THR A 29 2.62 -10.46 -1.43
C THR A 29 2.21 -10.15 0.01
N PHE A 30 2.50 -8.94 0.51
CA PHE A 30 2.07 -8.54 1.85
C PHE A 30 0.54 -8.50 1.99
N CYS A 31 -0.16 -7.95 1.00
CA CYS A 31 -1.62 -7.93 0.97
C CYS A 31 -2.22 -9.34 0.96
N ASP A 32 -1.67 -10.27 0.18
CA ASP A 32 -2.13 -11.67 0.16
C ASP A 32 -1.88 -12.37 1.50
N TRP A 33 -0.74 -12.10 2.15
CA TRP A 33 -0.49 -12.58 3.50
C TRP A 33 -1.49 -12.02 4.51
N LEU A 34 -1.76 -10.71 4.48
CA LEU A 34 -2.74 -10.07 5.35
C LEU A 34 -4.15 -10.62 5.14
N ALA A 35 -4.54 -10.86 3.89
CA ALA A 35 -5.85 -11.44 3.54
C ALA A 35 -6.04 -12.84 4.17
N GLY A 36 -4.99 -13.66 4.17
CA GLY A 36 -5.00 -14.96 4.84
C GLY A 36 -5.09 -14.87 6.37
N ASN A 37 -4.72 -13.72 6.96
CA ASN A 37 -4.70 -13.52 8.41
C ASN A 37 -5.82 -12.58 8.86
N LYS A 38 -7.08 -12.94 8.58
CA LYS A 38 -8.29 -12.14 8.87
C LYS A 38 -8.31 -11.51 10.28
N ARG A 39 -7.95 -12.25 11.34
CA ARG A 39 -7.92 -11.73 12.72
C ARG A 39 -6.90 -10.61 12.90
N LEU A 40 -5.71 -10.76 12.31
CA LEU A 40 -4.65 -9.76 12.35
C LEU A 40 -5.05 -8.53 11.54
N LEU A 41 -5.68 -8.71 10.38
CA LEU A 41 -6.23 -7.61 9.57
C LEU A 41 -7.26 -6.79 10.37
N GLN A 42 -8.19 -7.46 11.05
CA GLN A 42 -9.19 -6.81 11.91
C GLN A 42 -8.56 -6.05 13.10
N MET A 43 -7.43 -6.53 13.62
CA MET A 43 -6.69 -5.89 14.70
C MET A 43 -5.87 -4.67 14.23
N LEU A 44 -5.20 -4.76 13.08
CA LEU A 44 -4.33 -3.70 12.56
C LEU A 44 -5.10 -2.49 12.04
N LEU A 45 -6.35 -2.68 11.62
CA LEU A 45 -7.18 -1.62 11.06
C LEU A 45 -7.31 -0.40 11.99
N PRO A 46 -7.77 -0.55 13.24
CA PRO A 46 -7.91 0.58 14.17
C PRO A 46 -6.57 1.11 14.68
N ILE A 47 -5.52 0.29 14.70
CA ILE A 47 -4.23 0.67 15.29
C ILE A 47 -3.41 1.54 14.34
N SER A 48 -3.58 1.39 13.02
CA SER A 48 -2.73 2.05 12.02
C SER A 48 -3.52 2.79 10.94
N PRO A 49 -4.34 3.80 11.28
CA PRO A 49 -5.15 4.53 10.30
C PRO A 49 -4.29 5.18 9.18
N GLY A 50 -3.07 5.60 9.51
CA GLY A 50 -2.11 6.14 8.52
C GLY A 50 -1.70 5.12 7.45
N LEU A 51 -1.50 3.85 7.82
CA LEU A 51 -1.19 2.79 6.85
C LEU A 51 -2.36 2.59 5.89
N TRP A 52 -3.59 2.55 6.40
CA TRP A 52 -4.79 2.34 5.60
C TRP A 52 -5.11 3.54 4.69
N SER A 53 -4.82 4.75 5.16
CA SER A 53 -4.87 5.96 4.32
C SER A 53 -3.87 5.89 3.16
N LYS A 54 -2.60 5.54 3.44
CA LYS A 54 -1.58 5.34 2.40
C LYS A 54 -1.96 4.22 1.42
N LEU A 55 -2.54 3.13 1.91
CA LEU A 55 -3.06 2.05 1.08
C LEU A 55 -4.21 2.53 0.19
N ALA A 56 -5.18 3.27 0.73
CA ALA A 56 -6.28 3.84 -0.06
C ALA A 56 -5.76 4.76 -1.18
N LEU A 57 -4.77 5.61 -0.87
CA LEU A 57 -4.10 6.45 -1.86
C LEU A 57 -3.43 5.63 -2.96
N LEU A 58 -2.67 4.59 -2.60
CA LEU A 58 -2.06 3.68 -3.57
C LEU A 58 -3.12 3.04 -4.46
N LEU A 59 -4.18 2.46 -3.89
CA LEU A 59 -5.22 1.78 -4.66
C LEU A 59 -6.00 2.73 -5.58
N ASN A 60 -6.14 4.00 -5.19
CA ASN A 60 -6.74 5.04 -6.02
C ASN A 60 -5.82 5.50 -7.15
N PHE A 61 -4.49 5.41 -6.97
CA PHE A 61 -3.53 5.64 -8.04
C PHE A 61 -3.53 4.51 -9.09
N LEU A 62 -3.82 3.27 -8.67
CA LEU A 62 -3.91 2.14 -9.59
C LEU A 62 -5.14 2.27 -10.52
N PRO A 63 -4.99 2.06 -11.83
CA PRO A 63 -6.09 2.16 -12.78
C PRO A 63 -7.27 1.24 -12.40
N HIS A 64 -8.48 1.78 -12.49
CA HIS A 64 -9.69 0.99 -12.33
C HIS A 64 -9.81 -0.03 -13.47
N GLU A 65 -10.26 -1.24 -13.17
CA GLU A 65 -10.38 -2.35 -14.11
C GLU A 65 -11.23 -2.00 -15.34
N GLY A 66 -12.31 -1.25 -15.15
CA GLY A 66 -13.13 -0.72 -16.25
C GLY A 66 -12.41 0.29 -17.14
N ASP A 67 -11.46 1.06 -16.61
CA ASP A 67 -10.63 1.98 -17.41
C ASP A 67 -9.58 1.20 -18.21
N ILE A 68 -9.03 0.12 -17.64
CA ILE A 68 -8.12 -0.80 -18.33
C ILE A 68 -8.85 -1.47 -19.52
N ILE A 69 -10.04 -2.02 -19.31
CA ILE A 69 -10.83 -2.65 -20.39
C ILE A 69 -11.13 -1.65 -21.51
N LYS A 70 -11.61 -0.45 -21.15
CA LYS A 70 -11.99 0.60 -22.12
C LYS A 70 -10.81 1.20 -22.87
N SER A 71 -9.60 1.11 -22.31
CA SER A 71 -8.38 1.62 -22.97
C SER A 71 -8.01 0.87 -24.25
N GLY A 72 -8.51 -0.37 -24.43
CA GLY A 72 -8.17 -1.21 -25.57
C GLY A 72 -6.73 -1.73 -25.57
N LEU A 73 -6.00 -1.58 -24.45
CA LEU A 73 -4.60 -2.01 -24.33
C LEU A 73 -4.43 -3.54 -24.26
N ILE A 74 -5.51 -4.27 -23.93
CA ILE A 74 -5.51 -5.72 -23.84
C ILE A 74 -6.29 -6.27 -25.05
N PRO A 75 -5.64 -7.02 -25.95
CA PRO A 75 -6.35 -7.69 -27.04
C PRO A 75 -7.39 -8.67 -26.51
N SER A 76 -8.53 -8.82 -27.19
CA SER A 76 -9.56 -9.81 -26.84
C SER A 76 -9.06 -11.27 -26.87
N THR A 77 -7.93 -11.51 -27.54
CA THR A 77 -7.24 -12.80 -27.59
C THR A 77 -6.37 -13.09 -26.36
N SER A 78 -6.09 -12.09 -25.52
CA SER A 78 -5.28 -12.26 -24.31
C SER A 78 -6.01 -13.16 -23.31
N PRO A 79 -5.29 -14.08 -22.62
CA PRO A 79 -5.88 -14.96 -21.62
C PRO A 79 -6.44 -14.18 -20.42
N ILE A 80 -5.96 -12.97 -20.14
CA ILE A 80 -6.45 -12.14 -19.02
C ILE A 80 -7.68 -11.32 -19.37
N HIS A 81 -8.00 -11.12 -20.65
CA HIS A 81 -9.15 -10.31 -21.07
C HIS A 81 -10.49 -10.82 -20.50
N PRO A 82 -10.89 -12.10 -20.65
CA PRO A 82 -12.14 -12.61 -20.06
C PRO A 82 -12.11 -12.60 -18.53
N LEU A 83 -10.93 -12.78 -17.92
CA LEU A 83 -10.77 -12.71 -16.46
C LEU A 83 -11.01 -11.30 -15.94
N LEU A 84 -10.52 -10.28 -16.67
CA LEU A 84 -10.67 -8.88 -16.29
C LEU A 84 -12.12 -8.41 -16.36
N ILE A 85 -12.87 -8.82 -17.40
CA ILE A 85 -14.32 -8.53 -17.50
C ILE A 85 -15.06 -9.10 -16.30
N LYS A 86 -14.83 -10.39 -15.99
CA LYS A 86 -15.48 -11.04 -14.86
C LYS A 86 -15.06 -10.43 -13.51
N PHE A 87 -13.80 -10.02 -13.39
CA PHE A 87 -13.28 -9.35 -12.21
C PHE A 87 -13.95 -7.97 -12.00
N MET A 88 -14.17 -7.19 -13.06
CA MET A 88 -14.88 -5.91 -12.97
C MET A 88 -16.29 -6.05 -12.41
N GLU A 89 -16.99 -7.13 -12.77
CA GLU A 89 -18.34 -7.39 -12.28
C GLU A 89 -18.36 -7.91 -10.84
N THR A 90 -17.45 -8.84 -10.52
CA THR A 90 -17.53 -9.62 -9.28
C THR A 90 -16.59 -9.14 -8.19
N LYS A 91 -15.58 -8.33 -8.53
CA LYS A 91 -14.50 -7.86 -7.65
C LYS A 91 -13.67 -8.97 -7.00
N VAL A 92 -13.83 -10.20 -7.48
CA VAL A 92 -13.19 -11.41 -6.97
C VAL A 92 -12.73 -12.26 -8.16
N PHE A 93 -11.63 -12.99 -7.99
CA PHE A 93 -11.22 -13.98 -9.00
C PHE A 93 -12.09 -15.24 -8.86
N VAL A 94 -13.04 -15.42 -9.79
CA VAL A 94 -13.98 -16.57 -9.78
C VAL A 94 -13.31 -17.88 -10.21
N PHE A 95 -12.14 -17.80 -10.83
CA PHE A 95 -11.25 -18.91 -11.14
C PHE A 95 -9.86 -18.60 -10.57
N PRO A 96 -8.98 -19.60 -10.34
CA PRO A 96 -7.60 -19.31 -10.02
C PRO A 96 -7.05 -18.31 -11.06
N PRO A 97 -6.60 -17.12 -10.66
CA PRO A 97 -5.90 -16.25 -11.59
C PRO A 97 -4.58 -16.93 -12.01
N PRO A 98 -4.02 -16.58 -13.17
CA PRO A 98 -2.68 -17.00 -13.55
C PRO A 98 -1.68 -16.69 -12.42
N MET A 99 -0.76 -17.62 -12.16
CA MET A 99 0.28 -17.42 -11.15
C MET A 99 1.26 -16.35 -11.61
N LEU A 100 1.51 -15.35 -10.76
CA LEU A 100 2.56 -14.37 -10.98
C LEU A 100 3.91 -14.92 -10.50
N ASP A 101 5.01 -14.30 -10.91
CA ASP A 101 6.36 -14.76 -10.54
C ASP A 101 6.54 -14.85 -9.02
N GLU A 102 6.06 -13.83 -8.29
CA GLU A 102 6.07 -13.84 -6.82
C GLU A 102 5.26 -14.98 -6.21
N ASP A 103 4.18 -15.43 -6.86
CA ASP A 103 3.36 -16.56 -6.41
C ASP A 103 4.06 -17.89 -6.64
N ILE A 104 4.81 -18.00 -7.75
CA ILE A 104 5.64 -19.16 -8.06
C ILE A 104 6.78 -19.25 -7.05
N GLN A 105 7.48 -18.14 -6.80
CA GLN A 105 8.60 -18.07 -5.85
C GLN A 105 8.16 -18.39 -4.41
N LEU A 106 7.01 -17.86 -3.98
CA LEU A 106 6.51 -18.05 -2.62
C LEU A 106 5.55 -19.23 -2.48
N ARG A 107 5.55 -20.15 -3.46
CA ARG A 107 4.68 -21.34 -3.45
C ARG A 107 4.90 -22.21 -2.21
N ALA A 108 6.14 -22.38 -1.78
CA ALA A 108 6.49 -23.22 -0.63
C ALA A 108 6.25 -22.53 0.72
N PHE A 109 6.05 -21.21 0.75
CA PHE A 109 5.93 -20.44 1.99
C PHE A 109 4.61 -20.73 2.71
N GLN A 110 4.70 -21.37 3.89
CA GLN A 110 3.54 -21.91 4.58
C GLN A 110 2.57 -20.83 5.10
N SER A 111 3.08 -19.68 5.50
CA SER A 111 2.27 -18.58 6.05
C SER A 111 1.39 -17.88 5.02
N LEU A 112 1.62 -18.11 3.72
CA LEU A 112 0.79 -17.63 2.61
C LEU A 112 -0.28 -18.64 2.16
N LYS A 113 -0.41 -19.80 2.83
CA LYS A 113 -1.33 -20.88 2.42
C LYS A 113 -2.79 -20.66 2.83
N VAL A 114 -3.10 -19.69 3.68
CA VAL A 114 -4.36 -19.64 4.44
C VAL A 114 -5.61 -19.39 3.58
N ASP A 115 -5.49 -19.03 2.30
CA ASP A 115 -6.65 -18.96 1.40
C ASP A 115 -6.39 -19.52 -0.01
N ARG A 116 -5.42 -20.45 -0.13
CA ARG A 116 -5.05 -21.05 -1.43
C ARG A 116 -6.00 -22.15 -1.92
N ASN A 117 -7.17 -22.33 -1.31
CA ASN A 117 -8.20 -23.25 -1.84
C ASN A 117 -8.77 -22.81 -3.20
N HIS A 118 -8.52 -21.57 -3.61
CA HIS A 118 -8.77 -21.07 -4.97
C HIS A 118 -7.59 -21.21 -5.93
N ILE A 119 -6.41 -21.62 -5.46
CA ILE A 119 -5.23 -21.90 -6.28
C ILE A 119 -5.16 -23.41 -6.52
N LYS A 120 -6.17 -23.96 -7.21
CA LYS A 120 -5.98 -25.26 -7.85
C LYS A 120 -4.99 -25.01 -8.99
N LEU A 121 -3.78 -25.54 -8.82
CA LEU A 121 -2.72 -25.51 -9.83
C LEU A 121 -3.25 -26.13 -11.12
N ASN A 122 -3.70 -25.31 -12.05
CA ASN A 122 -3.98 -25.77 -13.38
C ASN A 122 -2.66 -25.63 -14.16
N LEU A 123 -1.95 -26.74 -14.33
CA LEU A 123 -0.67 -26.77 -15.07
C LEU A 123 -0.81 -26.20 -16.49
N ASN A 124 -2.03 -26.19 -17.04
CA ASN A 124 -2.38 -25.63 -18.34
C ASN A 124 -2.59 -24.10 -18.32
N GLN A 125 -2.64 -23.46 -17.15
CA GLN A 125 -2.72 -21.99 -16.98
C GLN A 125 -1.34 -21.34 -16.74
N LEU A 126 -0.26 -22.10 -16.90
CA LEU A 126 1.12 -21.61 -16.92
C LEU A 126 1.48 -20.98 -18.28
N SER A 127 0.50 -20.39 -18.98
CA SER A 127 0.82 -19.47 -20.06
C SER A 127 1.60 -18.33 -19.43
N SER A 128 2.86 -18.16 -19.85
CA SER A 128 3.71 -17.09 -19.36
C SER A 128 3.03 -15.77 -19.72
N LEU A 129 2.45 -15.10 -18.73
CA LEU A 129 1.97 -13.75 -18.91
C LEU A 129 3.15 -12.88 -19.32
N ASN A 130 2.92 -11.98 -20.26
CA ASN A 130 3.93 -10.95 -20.51
C ASN A 130 4.01 -9.99 -19.30
N LYS A 131 5.05 -9.15 -19.27
CA LYS A 131 5.30 -8.23 -18.15
C LYS A 131 4.14 -7.25 -17.92
N PHE A 132 3.51 -6.80 -19.00
CA PHE A 132 2.35 -5.92 -18.99
C PHE A 132 1.09 -6.60 -18.40
N GLU A 133 0.76 -7.80 -18.85
CA GLU A 133 -0.34 -8.62 -18.33
C GLU A 133 -0.13 -8.95 -16.84
N SER A 134 1.11 -9.28 -16.46
CA SER A 134 1.48 -9.52 -15.07
C SER A 134 1.24 -8.29 -14.20
N THR A 135 1.55 -7.10 -14.71
CA THR A 135 1.31 -5.81 -14.02
C THR A 135 -0.17 -5.56 -13.82
N ILE A 136 -1.00 -5.81 -14.82
CA ILE A 136 -2.47 -5.69 -14.72
C ILE A 136 -3.02 -6.67 -13.68
N MET A 137 -2.54 -7.92 -13.66
CA MET A 137 -2.98 -8.92 -12.70
C MET A 137 -2.54 -8.56 -11.26
N ARG A 138 -1.37 -7.93 -11.07
CA ARG A 138 -0.97 -7.34 -9.77
C ARG A 138 -1.90 -6.23 -9.34
N ILE A 139 -2.24 -5.32 -10.25
CA ILE A 139 -3.21 -4.24 -9.98
C ILE A 139 -4.56 -4.82 -9.54
N CYS A 140 -5.08 -5.80 -10.28
CA CYS A 140 -6.34 -6.47 -9.93
C CYS A 140 -6.25 -7.16 -8.56
N SER A 141 -5.12 -7.81 -8.25
CA SER A 141 -4.90 -8.44 -6.95
C SER A 141 -4.90 -7.45 -5.79
N LEU A 142 -4.25 -6.29 -5.97
CA LEU A 142 -4.23 -5.21 -4.97
C LEU A 142 -5.61 -4.57 -4.79
N ARG A 143 -6.33 -4.28 -5.89
CA ARG A 143 -7.70 -3.75 -5.81
C ARG A 143 -8.66 -4.76 -5.17
N ARG A 144 -8.51 -6.06 -5.47
CA ARG A 144 -9.24 -7.15 -4.80
C ARG A 144 -9.03 -7.13 -3.29
N PHE A 145 -7.80 -6.92 -2.83
CA PHE A 145 -7.51 -6.78 -1.40
C PHE A 145 -8.23 -5.57 -0.79
N GLY A 146 -8.25 -4.43 -1.49
CA GLY A 146 -9.03 -3.26 -1.07
C GLY A 146 -10.53 -3.56 -0.97
N TYR A 147 -11.11 -4.25 -1.96
CA TYR A 147 -12.52 -4.66 -1.94
C TYR A 147 -12.82 -5.63 -0.80
N TYR A 148 -11.95 -6.61 -0.57
CA TYR A 148 -12.03 -7.56 0.54
C TYR A 148 -11.96 -6.83 1.89
N THR A 149 -11.00 -5.92 2.06
CA THR A 149 -10.84 -5.16 3.30
C THR A 149 -12.06 -4.29 3.58
N SER A 150 -12.62 -3.65 2.52
CA SER A 150 -13.84 -2.83 2.62
C SER A 150 -15.08 -3.65 2.97
N SER A 151 -15.19 -4.90 2.48
CA SER A 151 -16.36 -5.76 2.74
C SER A 151 -16.29 -6.46 4.09
N LEU A 152 -15.08 -6.73 4.58
CA LEU A 152 -14.85 -7.40 5.86
C LEU A 152 -15.28 -6.54 7.07
N LEU A 153 -15.26 -5.22 6.90
CA LEU A 153 -15.22 -4.26 7.98
C LEU A 153 -16.25 -3.16 7.72
N ALA A 154 -17.51 -3.42 8.07
CA ALA A 154 -18.60 -2.43 8.03
C ALA A 154 -18.37 -1.21 8.97
N ASN A 155 -17.25 -1.18 9.69
CA ASN A 155 -16.92 -0.18 10.71
C ASN A 155 -16.06 0.97 10.12
N SER A 156 -16.53 1.66 9.09
CA SER A 156 -16.13 3.02 8.63
C SER A 156 -14.65 3.36 8.36
N GLN A 157 -13.68 2.52 8.73
CA GLN A 157 -12.26 2.87 8.69
C GLN A 157 -11.60 2.65 7.33
N PHE A 158 -12.18 1.78 6.49
CA PHE A 158 -11.74 1.58 5.12
C PHE A 158 -12.94 1.18 4.27
N ASN A 159 -13.34 2.03 3.32
CA ASN A 159 -14.54 1.84 2.51
C ASN A 159 -14.23 2.03 1.02
N TYR A 160 -15.04 1.39 0.18
CA TYR A 160 -15.03 1.61 -1.27
C TYR A 160 -16.30 2.32 -1.72
N ASP A 161 -16.13 3.46 -2.38
CA ASP A 161 -17.20 4.22 -3.02
C ASP A 161 -17.33 3.73 -4.48
N ASN A 162 -18.47 3.11 -4.82
CA ASN A 162 -18.73 2.61 -6.17
C ASN A 162 -18.90 3.74 -7.19
N ASP A 163 -19.53 4.85 -6.79
CA ASP A 163 -19.85 5.95 -7.69
C ASP A 163 -18.57 6.71 -8.08
N LYS A 164 -17.69 6.92 -7.11
CA LYS A 164 -16.37 7.53 -7.34
C LYS A 164 -15.31 6.53 -7.79
N SER A 165 -15.60 5.24 -7.68
CA SER A 165 -14.66 4.14 -7.93
C SER A 165 -13.36 4.26 -7.12
N SER A 166 -13.47 4.74 -5.87
CA SER A 166 -12.35 5.12 -5.02
C SER A 166 -12.43 4.54 -3.61
N PHE A 167 -11.28 4.20 -3.04
CA PHE A 167 -11.10 3.81 -1.66
C PHE A 167 -10.96 5.04 -0.75
N THR A 168 -11.55 4.95 0.44
CA THR A 168 -11.43 5.96 1.49
C THR A 168 -11.03 5.26 2.78
N ALA A 169 -10.14 5.87 3.56
CA ALA A 169 -9.81 5.40 4.90
C ALA A 169 -10.06 6.52 5.90
N ALA A 170 -10.45 6.16 7.12
CA ALA A 170 -10.58 7.13 8.19
C ALA A 170 -9.23 7.82 8.40
N ALA A 171 -9.25 9.16 8.43
CA ALA A 171 -8.11 9.92 8.92
C ALA A 171 -7.80 9.47 10.37
N PRO A 172 -6.54 9.51 10.81
CA PRO A 172 -6.20 9.25 12.20
C PRO A 172 -7.09 10.11 13.09
N SER A 173 -7.95 9.48 13.88
CA SER A 173 -8.94 10.18 14.69
C SER A 173 -8.22 11.18 15.59
N GLU A 174 -8.48 12.46 15.37
CA GLU A 174 -8.27 13.50 16.36
C GLU A 174 -8.98 13.10 17.64
N GLN A 175 -8.29 13.27 18.77
CA GLN A 175 -8.87 13.09 20.09
C GLN A 175 -10.14 13.94 20.19
N GLN A 176 -11.23 13.29 20.61
CA GLN A 176 -12.51 13.92 20.92
C GLN A 176 -12.35 15.12 21.86
N GLN A 177 -12.94 16.26 21.52
CA GLN A 177 -13.51 17.21 22.49
C GLN A 177 -14.50 18.18 21.82
N PRO A 178 -15.46 18.73 22.58
CA PRO A 178 -16.86 18.34 22.47
C PRO A 178 -17.67 19.28 21.59
N ALA A 179 -18.78 18.76 21.08
CA ALA A 179 -19.85 19.55 20.51
C ALA A 179 -20.34 20.59 21.53
N THR A 180 -19.96 21.87 21.36
CA THR A 180 -20.69 22.97 21.97
C THR A 180 -21.92 23.22 21.12
N THR A 181 -22.99 22.56 21.55
CA THR A 181 -24.39 23.00 21.46
C THR A 181 -24.55 24.47 21.07
N THR A 182 -24.96 24.72 19.83
CA THR A 182 -25.61 25.97 19.44
C THR A 182 -26.97 26.00 20.15
N THR A 183 -26.95 26.40 21.41
CA THR A 183 -28.13 26.87 22.11
C THR A 183 -28.43 28.25 21.56
N THR A 184 -29.51 28.35 20.79
CA THR A 184 -30.27 29.57 20.60
C THR A 184 -30.59 30.18 21.98
N PRO A 185 -30.24 31.45 22.26
CA PRO A 185 -30.97 32.24 23.20
C PRO A 185 -31.93 33.13 22.42
N THR A 186 -33.21 32.78 22.50
CA THR A 186 -34.31 33.72 22.36
C THR A 186 -34.17 34.75 23.49
N THR A 187 -34.01 36.03 23.19
CA THR A 187 -34.40 37.11 24.12
C THR A 187 -34.74 38.38 23.34
N THR A 188 -36.04 38.63 23.31
CA THR A 188 -36.77 39.90 23.26
C THR A 188 -35.96 41.21 23.35
N ALA A 189 -36.16 42.04 22.32
CA ALA A 189 -36.29 43.50 22.30
C ALA A 189 -35.62 44.34 23.42
N THR A 190 -34.73 45.24 23.00
CA THR A 190 -34.79 46.67 23.37
C THR A 190 -34.05 47.50 22.33
N ALA A 191 -34.66 48.63 21.96
CA ALA A 191 -34.17 49.56 20.96
C ALA A 191 -32.95 50.35 21.44
N ALA A 192 -31.90 50.37 20.62
CA ALA A 192 -30.95 51.47 20.49
C ALA A 192 -30.28 51.35 19.12
N ALA A 193 -30.31 52.43 18.33
CA ALA A 193 -29.76 52.48 16.99
C ALA A 193 -28.24 52.24 17.01
N ALA A 194 -27.79 51.11 16.47
CA ALA A 194 -26.42 50.85 16.08
C ALA A 194 -26.45 50.25 14.67
N ASP A 195 -25.63 50.80 13.77
CA ASP A 195 -25.63 50.48 12.34
C ASP A 195 -25.50 48.97 12.07
N PRO A 196 -26.46 48.33 11.38
CA PRO A 196 -26.40 46.88 11.07
C PRO A 196 -25.21 46.52 10.16
N MET A 197 -24.59 47.51 9.50
CA MET A 197 -23.45 47.31 8.61
C MET A 197 -22.13 47.09 9.36
N VAL A 198 -21.97 47.70 10.54
CA VAL A 198 -20.74 47.61 11.35
C VAL A 198 -20.61 46.23 12.01
N ASP A 199 -21.73 45.65 12.41
CA ASP A 199 -21.77 44.34 13.08
C ASP A 199 -21.53 43.18 12.10
N GLU A 200 -21.97 43.33 10.84
CA GLU A 200 -21.67 42.39 9.75
C GLU A 200 -20.21 42.45 9.31
N GLU A 201 -19.59 43.62 9.25
CA GLU A 201 -18.16 43.74 8.99
C GLU A 201 -17.31 43.09 10.09
N ARG A 202 -17.73 43.22 11.35
CA ARG A 202 -17.05 42.60 12.49
C ARG A 202 -17.16 41.08 12.45
N LYS A 203 -18.32 40.53 12.10
CA LYS A 203 -18.52 39.08 11.88
C LYS A 203 -17.71 38.56 10.70
N SER A 204 -17.65 39.30 9.58
CA SER A 204 -16.84 38.95 8.41
C SER A 204 -15.35 38.89 8.74
N ARG A 205 -14.86 39.82 9.57
CA ARG A 205 -13.48 39.82 10.07
C ARG A 205 -13.21 38.60 10.97
N LEU A 206 -14.08 38.34 11.94
CA LEU A 206 -13.95 37.16 12.81
C LEU A 206 -14.00 35.84 12.03
N MET A 207 -14.89 35.70 11.04
CA MET A 207 -14.92 34.51 10.17
C MET A 207 -13.64 34.34 9.37
N ARG A 208 -13.05 35.44 8.87
CA ARG A 208 -11.74 35.39 8.19
C ARG A 208 -10.62 34.98 9.12
N ASP A 209 -10.58 35.53 10.33
CA ASP A 209 -9.56 35.19 11.32
C ASP A 209 -9.67 33.72 11.75
N MET A 210 -10.89 33.21 11.94
CA MET A 210 -11.12 31.79 12.23
C MET A 210 -10.74 30.88 11.07
N ALA A 211 -11.03 31.29 9.82
CA ALA A 211 -10.60 30.55 8.63
C ALA A 211 -9.07 30.52 8.50
N ALA A 212 -8.40 31.64 8.79
CA ALA A 212 -6.95 31.74 8.77
C ALA A 212 -6.30 30.86 9.85
N LEU A 213 -6.84 30.86 11.07
CA LEU A 213 -6.35 30.00 12.16
C LEU A 213 -6.56 28.51 11.84
N ARG A 214 -7.69 28.15 11.22
CA ARG A 214 -7.94 26.77 10.76
C ARG A 214 -6.94 26.34 9.70
N LEU A 215 -6.66 27.19 8.72
CA LEU A 215 -5.64 26.93 7.70
C LEU A 215 -4.25 26.80 8.31
N GLN A 216 -3.89 27.65 9.28
CA GLN A 216 -2.60 27.54 9.98
C GLN A 216 -2.49 26.24 10.78
N ALA A 217 -3.57 25.79 11.41
CA ALA A 217 -3.61 24.51 12.11
C ALA A 217 -3.43 23.34 11.13
N GLU A 218 -4.10 23.37 9.98
CA GLU A 218 -3.97 22.36 8.92
C GLU A 218 -2.55 22.31 8.36
N ILE A 219 -1.93 23.47 8.08
CA ILE A 219 -0.53 23.56 7.65
C ILE A 219 0.40 22.98 8.71
N SER A 220 0.23 23.37 9.99
CA SER A 220 1.07 22.88 11.09
C SER A 220 0.93 21.37 11.29
N GLN A 221 -0.28 20.82 11.10
CA GLN A 221 -0.55 19.38 11.20
C GLN A 221 0.04 18.60 10.02
N LEU A 222 -0.01 19.17 8.80
CA LEU A 222 0.65 18.62 7.61
C LEU A 222 2.17 18.65 7.76
N GLU A 223 2.75 19.75 8.23
CA GLU A 223 4.18 19.87 8.50
C GLU A 223 4.63 18.88 9.58
N ASN A 224 3.85 18.69 10.64
CA ASN A 224 4.14 17.70 11.69
C ASN A 224 3.96 16.26 11.19
N SER A 225 3.01 15.99 10.29
CA SER A 225 2.86 14.67 9.66
C SER A 225 4.03 14.36 8.72
N LEU A 226 4.55 15.37 8.01
CA LEU A 226 5.76 15.24 7.19
C LEU A 226 7.00 14.98 8.04
N LYS A 227 7.15 15.69 9.17
CA LYS A 227 8.26 15.50 10.12
C LYS A 227 8.18 14.15 10.85
N ASN A 228 6.97 13.65 11.12
CA ASN A 228 6.77 12.33 11.73
C ASN A 228 7.05 11.15 10.78
N GLU A 229 7.32 11.37 9.49
CA GLU A 229 7.88 10.31 8.62
C GLU A 229 9.33 9.94 9.01
N GLU A 230 10.00 10.72 9.85
CA GLU A 230 11.38 10.43 10.31
C GLU A 230 11.48 9.33 11.38
N PHE A 231 10.37 8.84 11.94
CA PHE A 231 10.37 7.72 12.89
C PHE A 231 9.85 6.41 12.29
N SER A 232 10.31 6.07 11.08
CA SER A 232 10.34 4.66 10.68
C SER A 232 11.54 4.03 11.36
N LEU A 233 11.32 3.08 12.28
CA LEU A 233 12.35 2.09 12.61
C LEU A 233 13.00 1.61 11.29
N PRO A 234 14.34 1.54 11.20
CA PRO A 234 14.97 1.12 9.97
C PRO A 234 14.44 -0.27 9.59
N PRO A 235 13.88 -0.45 8.39
CA PRO A 235 13.25 -1.70 8.01
C PRO A 235 14.21 -2.88 8.16
N TYR A 236 13.71 -3.96 8.74
CA TYR A 236 14.48 -5.19 8.96
C TYR A 236 14.53 -6.01 7.68
N LEU A 237 15.74 -6.32 7.22
CA LEU A 237 15.99 -7.18 6.06
C LEU A 237 16.52 -8.52 6.55
N VAL A 238 15.73 -9.59 6.39
CA VAL A 238 16.18 -10.96 6.71
C VAL A 238 16.84 -11.55 5.48
N ILE A 239 18.11 -11.93 5.59
CA ILE A 239 18.91 -12.40 4.44
C ILE A 239 19.05 -13.93 4.46
N ASP A 240 18.96 -14.52 3.28
CA ASP A 240 19.20 -15.95 3.04
C ASP A 240 20.65 -16.26 2.63
N SER A 241 21.08 -17.50 2.82
CA SER A 241 22.44 -17.97 2.50
C SER A 241 22.78 -17.81 1.01
N SER A 242 21.82 -18.08 0.13
CA SER A 242 21.97 -17.95 -1.32
C SER A 242 22.33 -16.51 -1.73
N VAL A 243 21.66 -15.52 -1.14
CA VAL A 243 21.86 -14.09 -1.44
C VAL A 243 23.21 -13.60 -0.94
N LEU A 244 23.68 -14.10 0.21
CA LEU A 244 25.03 -13.80 0.71
C LEU A 244 26.13 -14.34 -0.21
N CYS A 245 25.93 -15.51 -0.81
CA CYS A 245 26.89 -16.05 -1.78
C CYS A 245 26.86 -15.31 -3.12
N THR A 246 25.67 -15.05 -3.68
CA THR A 246 25.57 -14.47 -5.03
C THR A 246 25.75 -12.95 -5.06
N ASN A 247 25.24 -12.23 -4.05
CA ASN A 247 25.08 -10.77 -4.08
C ASN A 247 25.69 -10.05 -2.86
N LEU A 248 26.83 -10.52 -2.34
CA LEU A 248 27.50 -9.94 -1.17
C LEU A 248 27.76 -8.42 -1.30
N THR A 249 28.11 -7.94 -2.49
CA THR A 249 28.40 -6.53 -2.76
C THR A 249 27.18 -5.62 -2.60
N LEU A 250 25.98 -6.12 -2.87
CA LEU A 250 24.74 -5.37 -2.72
C LEU A 250 24.35 -5.25 -1.24
N ILE A 251 24.58 -6.31 -0.47
CA ILE A 251 24.41 -6.32 1.00
C ILE A 251 25.37 -5.32 1.64
N GLN A 252 26.63 -5.29 1.21
CA GLN A 252 27.61 -4.30 1.67
C GLN A 252 27.14 -2.85 1.45
N LYS A 253 26.52 -2.56 0.30
CA LYS A 253 25.94 -1.24 0.02
C LYS A 253 24.76 -0.93 0.93
N PHE A 254 23.92 -1.91 1.26
CA PHE A 254 22.83 -1.71 2.22
C PHE A 254 23.34 -1.43 3.63
N VAL A 255 24.35 -2.16 4.10
CA VAL A 255 25.00 -1.88 5.38
C VAL A 255 25.62 -0.47 5.40
N GLN A 256 26.30 -0.08 4.32
CA GLN A 256 26.87 1.27 4.18
C GLN A 256 25.80 2.38 4.18
N SER A 257 24.60 2.09 3.68
CA SER A 257 23.52 3.05 3.66
C SER A 257 22.97 3.38 5.06
N GLN A 258 23.15 2.49 6.05
CA GLN A 258 22.62 2.62 7.42
C GLN A 258 21.10 2.87 7.49
N ARG A 259 20.36 2.54 6.42
CA ARG A 259 18.90 2.72 6.34
C ARG A 259 18.12 1.47 6.73
N PHE A 260 18.79 0.33 6.87
CA PHE A 260 18.19 -0.99 7.11
C PHE A 260 18.91 -1.67 8.27
N ILE A 261 18.19 -2.53 9.00
CA ILE A 261 18.82 -3.47 9.95
C ILE A 261 18.82 -4.84 9.30
N ILE A 262 20.00 -5.39 9.04
CA ILE A 262 20.16 -6.71 8.44
C ILE A 262 20.13 -7.78 9.53
N VAL A 263 19.16 -8.68 9.43
CA VAL A 263 18.99 -9.81 10.34
C VAL A 263 19.45 -11.08 9.64
N ILE A 264 20.43 -11.75 10.23
CA ILE A 264 20.96 -13.01 9.73
C ILE A 264 20.53 -14.11 10.70
N PRO A 265 19.61 -15.01 10.30
CA PRO A 265 19.23 -16.15 11.12
C PRO A 265 20.44 -17.05 11.39
N LEU A 266 20.53 -17.64 12.59
CA LEU A 266 21.62 -18.56 12.95
C LEU A 266 21.72 -19.75 11.97
N VAL A 267 20.59 -20.27 11.51
CA VAL A 267 20.54 -21.36 10.52
C VAL A 267 21.25 -20.97 9.21
N VAL A 268 21.20 -19.70 8.81
CA VAL A 268 21.90 -19.23 7.60
C VAL A 268 23.41 -19.26 7.80
N ILE A 269 23.89 -18.96 9.00
CA ILE A 269 25.31 -19.08 9.34
C ILE A 269 25.74 -20.55 9.28
N ASP A 270 24.96 -21.47 9.85
CA ASP A 270 25.26 -22.90 9.81
C ASP A 270 25.36 -23.42 8.37
N ILE A 271 24.41 -23.04 7.50
CA ILE A 271 24.40 -23.41 6.08
C ILE A 271 25.64 -22.85 5.36
N LEU A 272 26.00 -21.58 5.60
CA LEU A 272 27.21 -21.00 5.02
C LEU A 272 28.46 -21.74 5.49
N ASP A 273 28.47 -22.21 6.73
CA ASP A 273 29.57 -22.95 7.34
C ASP A 273 29.76 -24.35 6.75
N GLU A 274 28.69 -24.97 6.28
CA GLU A 274 28.77 -26.18 5.46
C GLU A 274 29.30 -25.86 4.05
N LEU A 275 28.73 -24.82 3.41
CA LEU A 275 29.07 -24.42 2.04
C LEU A 275 30.49 -23.87 1.88
N LYS A 276 31.13 -23.36 2.94
CA LYS A 276 32.49 -22.78 2.90
C LYS A 276 33.56 -23.77 2.42
N LYS A 277 33.29 -25.08 2.54
CA LYS A 277 34.19 -26.15 2.06
C LYS A 277 34.20 -26.21 0.54
N GLU A 278 33.08 -25.92 -0.11
CA GLU A 278 32.89 -26.11 -1.54
C GLU A 278 32.89 -24.79 -2.32
N GLN A 279 32.26 -23.75 -1.78
CA GLN A 279 32.08 -22.45 -2.44
C GLN A 279 33.03 -21.40 -1.87
N ARG A 280 33.69 -20.65 -2.77
CA ARG A 280 34.58 -19.55 -2.36
C ARG A 280 33.77 -18.37 -1.83
N GLU A 281 32.63 -18.14 -2.44
CA GLU A 281 31.66 -17.09 -2.14
C GLU A 281 31.17 -17.20 -0.69
N ALA A 282 30.86 -18.42 -0.25
CA ALA A 282 30.48 -18.69 1.14
C ALA A 282 31.60 -18.34 2.13
N ARG A 283 32.88 -18.64 1.80
CA ARG A 283 34.03 -18.24 2.63
C ARG A 283 34.17 -16.73 2.73
N ASP A 284 34.00 -16.04 1.62
CA ASP A 284 34.13 -14.59 1.57
C ASP A 284 32.96 -13.89 2.31
N ALA A 285 31.75 -14.45 2.22
CA ALA A 285 30.60 -14.01 3.00
C ALA A 285 30.81 -14.17 4.52
N ILE A 286 31.27 -15.34 4.99
CA ILE A 286 31.55 -15.57 6.42
C ILE A 286 32.62 -14.61 6.93
N ARG A 287 33.75 -14.46 6.22
CA ARG A 287 34.82 -13.52 6.61
C ARG A 287 34.30 -12.09 6.71
N TRP A 288 33.44 -11.68 5.78
CA TRP A 288 32.84 -10.36 5.82
C TRP A 288 31.91 -10.19 7.03
N LEU A 289 31.07 -11.18 7.34
CA LEU A 289 30.19 -11.15 8.51
C LEU A 289 30.97 -11.09 9.84
N GLU A 290 32.03 -11.88 9.97
CA GLU A 290 32.91 -11.83 11.14
C GLU A 290 33.55 -10.45 11.31
N ASN A 291 33.97 -9.81 10.21
CA ASN A 291 34.53 -8.46 10.25
C ASN A 291 33.48 -7.42 10.67
N GLN A 292 32.24 -7.52 10.19
CA GLN A 292 31.15 -6.62 10.62
C GLN A 292 30.81 -6.82 12.11
N PHE A 293 30.79 -8.06 12.58
CA PHE A 293 30.55 -8.39 13.98
C PHE A 293 31.66 -7.83 14.89
N ARG A 294 32.93 -7.99 14.49
CA ARG A 294 34.08 -7.42 15.21
C ARG A 294 34.07 -5.89 15.23
N ALA A 295 33.60 -5.27 14.14
CA ALA A 295 33.44 -3.82 14.07
C ALA A 295 32.28 -3.31 14.92
N GLY A 296 31.42 -4.19 15.47
CA GLY A 296 30.26 -3.81 16.27
C GLY A 296 29.17 -3.13 15.45
N ASN A 297 29.11 -3.40 14.14
CA ASN A 297 28.11 -2.80 13.27
C ASN A 297 26.72 -3.37 13.59
N ARG A 298 25.73 -2.49 13.73
CA ARG A 298 24.34 -2.84 14.09
C ARG A 298 23.39 -2.84 12.89
N TYR A 299 23.89 -2.45 11.72
CA TYR A 299 23.16 -2.35 10.46
C TYR A 299 23.39 -3.56 9.58
#